data_AF-A0A3D1PNU0-F1
#
_entry.id   AF-A0A3D1PNU0-F1
#
_cell.length_a   1.000
_cell.length_b   1.000
_cell.length_c   1.000
_cell.angle_alpha   90.00
_cell.angle_beta   90.00
_cell.angle_gamma   90.00
#
_symmetry.space_group_name_H-M   'P 1'
#
loop_
_entity.id
_entity.type
_entity.pdbx_description
1 polymer ?
#
loop_
_entity_poly.entity_id
_entity_poly.type
_entity_poly.pdbx_seq_one_letter_code
_entity_poly.pdbx_strand_id
1 'polypeptide(L)'
;MEEEKKEEKKQTKTGFFKRVWYSITKIEKYPDMASEGLGRALGYLARITAILTVILCAGMMYKTYNIVQKGVNYIQNEFPEFRYEDGKINVEAENEIIIPEDKSILGKIIVDTKTEDEQKINQYINDITETEEGAIILKDRIILKNSSVVGTISYTYKESFESFGVSEFTKQDVINYANSSKIVTLYVSIFLTIFIYAFIMYLLTIISNVVLLSFFGYITTLLARIKMRYVAVFNMSAYALTLSVILNMLYVAVNIFVTFNMEYFQVMYVAVAAIYLVAAILILKADFMKKQLELMKIAEAEAIVKKEMEQEEKDNKEKEERRKKDKEEEKNNREQKKKDKEEKENLGNEAEGSNA
;
A
#
# COMPACT_ATOMS: atom_id res chain seq x y z
N MET A 1 -30.24 -15.58 -21.97
CA MET A 1 -29.73 -16.09 -20.67
C MET A 1 -28.24 -16.41 -20.65
N GLU A 2 -27.61 -16.83 -21.75
CA GLU A 2 -26.12 -17.01 -21.78
C GLU A 2 -25.34 -15.73 -22.12
N GLU A 3 -25.95 -14.73 -22.74
CA GLU A 3 -25.29 -13.47 -23.07
C GLU A 3 -25.22 -12.48 -21.89
N GLU A 4 -26.20 -12.48 -20.98
CA GLU A 4 -26.18 -11.62 -19.77
C GLU A 4 -25.14 -12.04 -18.72
N LYS A 5 -24.62 -13.29 -18.79
CA LYS A 5 -23.53 -13.74 -17.91
C LYS A 5 -22.14 -13.28 -18.37
N LYS A 6 -22.00 -12.67 -19.55
CA LYS A 6 -20.69 -12.23 -20.08
C LYS A 6 -20.35 -10.77 -19.76
N GLU A 7 -21.28 -9.96 -19.27
CA GLU A 7 -21.00 -8.54 -18.99
C GLU A 7 -20.35 -8.26 -17.61
N GLU A 8 -20.36 -9.19 -16.65
CA GLU A 8 -19.88 -8.89 -15.29
C GLU A 8 -18.35 -9.01 -15.04
N LYS A 9 -17.50 -9.39 -16.02
CA LYS A 9 -16.05 -9.56 -15.74
C LYS A 9 -15.10 -9.09 -16.84
N LYS A 10 -15.32 -7.87 -17.36
CA LYS A 10 -14.24 -7.09 -17.97
C LYS A 10 -13.92 -5.85 -17.12
N GLN A 11 -13.62 -6.05 -15.83
CA GLN A 11 -12.88 -5.02 -15.07
C GLN A 11 -11.50 -4.87 -15.73
N THR A 12 -11.35 -3.84 -16.56
CA THR A 12 -10.05 -3.37 -17.02
C THR A 12 -9.13 -3.24 -15.82
N LYS A 13 -8.05 -4.03 -15.75
CA LYS A 13 -7.09 -3.99 -14.64
C LYS A 13 -6.62 -2.53 -14.46
N THR A 14 -6.98 -1.92 -13.34
CA THR A 14 -6.61 -0.53 -13.03
C THR A 14 -5.09 -0.41 -12.96
N GLY A 15 -4.50 0.46 -13.79
CA GLY A 15 -3.05 0.71 -13.81
C GLY A 15 -2.53 1.32 -12.50
N PHE A 16 -1.22 1.25 -12.25
CA PHE A 16 -0.61 1.66 -10.97
C PHE A 16 -0.92 3.11 -10.59
N PHE A 17 -0.64 4.08 -11.46
CA PHE A 17 -0.90 5.50 -11.16
C PHE A 17 -2.39 5.79 -10.95
N LYS A 18 -3.26 5.08 -11.67
CA LYS A 18 -4.71 5.18 -11.47
C LYS A 18 -5.14 4.64 -10.10
N ARG A 19 -4.48 3.58 -9.60
CA ARG A 19 -4.68 3.13 -8.21
C ARG A 19 -4.22 4.16 -7.22
N VAL A 20 -3.05 4.77 -7.39
CA VAL A 20 -2.57 5.84 -6.50
C VAL A 20 -3.59 6.98 -6.46
N TRP A 21 -4.05 7.43 -7.64
CA TRP A 21 -5.07 8.46 -7.74
C TRP A 21 -6.38 8.07 -7.03
N TYR A 22 -6.87 6.84 -7.24
CA TYR A 22 -8.07 6.34 -6.56
C TYR A 22 -7.88 6.18 -5.06
N SER A 23 -6.73 5.72 -4.62
CA SER A 23 -6.37 5.62 -3.21
C SER A 23 -6.44 6.97 -2.49
N ILE A 24 -6.25 8.09 -3.20
CA ILE A 24 -6.32 9.45 -2.64
C ILE A 24 -7.73 10.04 -2.79
N THR A 25 -8.38 9.87 -3.94
CA THR A 25 -9.57 10.64 -4.34
C THR A 25 -10.87 9.84 -4.40
N LYS A 26 -10.81 8.50 -4.32
CA LYS A 26 -11.92 7.59 -4.56
C LYS A 26 -11.96 6.48 -3.50
N ILE A 27 -12.34 6.85 -2.29
CA ILE A 27 -12.45 5.95 -1.14
C ILE A 27 -13.43 4.80 -1.43
N GLU A 28 -14.49 5.06 -2.19
CA GLU A 28 -15.47 4.07 -2.63
C GLU A 28 -14.87 2.96 -3.52
N LYS A 29 -13.67 3.17 -4.08
CA LYS A 29 -12.98 2.17 -4.92
C LYS A 29 -12.08 1.22 -4.14
N TYR A 30 -11.94 1.38 -2.83
CA TYR A 30 -11.08 0.50 -2.04
C TYR A 30 -11.56 -0.96 -2.06
N PRO A 31 -12.87 -1.27 -1.91
CA PRO A 31 -13.36 -2.65 -2.00
C PRO A 31 -13.07 -3.29 -3.37
N ASP A 32 -13.28 -2.53 -4.46
CA ASP A 32 -12.99 -2.97 -5.84
C ASP A 32 -11.51 -3.36 -5.96
N MET A 33 -10.59 -2.47 -5.54
CA MET A 33 -9.15 -2.71 -5.60
C MET A 33 -8.69 -3.82 -4.63
N ALA A 34 -9.36 -3.98 -3.50
CA ALA A 34 -9.07 -5.01 -2.50
C ALA A 34 -9.47 -6.41 -2.96
N SER A 35 -10.49 -6.51 -3.80
CA SER A 35 -10.97 -7.78 -4.37
C SER A 35 -9.95 -8.44 -5.32
N GLU A 36 -8.95 -7.70 -5.79
CA GLU A 36 -7.96 -8.20 -6.74
C GLU A 36 -6.87 -9.11 -6.12
N GLY A 37 -6.87 -9.24 -4.79
CA GLY A 37 -6.03 -10.20 -4.05
C GLY A 37 -4.77 -9.60 -3.38
N LEU A 38 -4.28 -10.33 -2.37
CA LEU A 38 -3.18 -9.91 -1.50
C LEU A 38 -1.89 -9.58 -2.26
N GLY A 39 -1.50 -10.41 -3.24
CA GLY A 39 -0.28 -10.18 -4.01
C GLY A 39 -0.28 -8.87 -4.78
N ARG A 40 -1.44 -8.40 -5.24
CA ARG A 40 -1.54 -7.09 -5.90
C ARG A 40 -1.48 -5.92 -4.92
N ALA A 41 -2.05 -6.07 -3.73
CA ALA A 41 -1.92 -5.06 -2.68
C ALA A 41 -0.47 -4.93 -2.21
N LEU A 42 0.21 -6.05 -1.94
CA LEU A 42 1.63 -6.06 -1.57
C LEU A 42 2.52 -5.51 -2.70
N GLY A 43 2.27 -5.92 -3.94
CA GLY A 43 2.98 -5.38 -5.10
C GLY A 43 2.74 -3.88 -5.31
N TYR A 44 1.55 -3.38 -4.98
CA TYR A 44 1.25 -1.95 -4.97
C TYR A 44 2.07 -1.20 -3.90
N LEU A 45 2.10 -1.72 -2.66
CA LEU A 45 2.91 -1.16 -1.58
C LEU A 45 4.39 -1.14 -1.93
N ALA A 46 4.94 -2.26 -2.44
CA ALA A 46 6.33 -2.32 -2.86
C ALA A 46 6.68 -1.29 -3.96
N ARG A 47 5.80 -1.13 -4.96
CA ARG A 47 6.01 -0.15 -6.04
C ARG A 47 5.95 1.29 -5.57
N ILE A 48 4.96 1.63 -4.73
CA ILE A 48 4.88 3.00 -4.21
C ILE A 48 6.09 3.30 -3.35
N THR A 49 6.50 2.39 -2.45
CA THR A 49 7.71 2.52 -1.64
C THR A 49 8.94 2.70 -2.51
N ALA A 50 9.13 1.89 -3.57
CA ALA A 50 10.30 2.01 -4.44
C ALA A 50 10.41 3.39 -5.11
N ILE A 51 9.33 3.89 -5.72
CA ILE A 51 9.30 5.21 -6.38
C ILE A 51 9.67 6.30 -5.39
N LEU A 52 9.05 6.23 -4.22
CA LEU A 52 9.21 7.14 -3.11
C LEU A 52 10.66 7.13 -2.57
N THR A 53 11.24 5.95 -2.34
CA THR A 53 12.64 5.81 -1.93
C THR A 53 13.61 6.38 -2.97
N VAL A 54 13.35 6.21 -4.27
CA VAL A 54 14.20 6.82 -5.32
C VAL A 54 14.21 8.34 -5.21
N ILE A 55 13.05 8.98 -4.97
CA ILE A 55 12.95 10.44 -4.81
C ILE A 55 13.78 10.91 -3.61
N LEU A 56 13.67 10.21 -2.47
CA LEU A 56 14.47 10.52 -1.28
C LEU A 56 15.97 10.37 -1.54
N CYS A 57 16.37 9.27 -2.18
CA CYS A 57 17.77 9.02 -2.50
C CYS A 57 18.32 10.10 -3.45
N ALA A 58 17.53 10.57 -4.42
CA ALA A 58 17.95 11.67 -5.30
C ALA A 58 18.21 12.97 -4.52
N GLY A 59 17.32 13.32 -3.57
CA GLY A 59 17.51 14.47 -2.69
C GLY A 59 18.76 14.36 -1.82
N MET A 60 18.97 13.20 -1.20
CA MET A 60 20.17 12.92 -0.41
C MET A 60 21.44 12.98 -1.27
N MET A 61 21.44 12.38 -2.46
CA MET A 61 22.59 12.38 -3.37
C MET A 61 22.96 13.80 -3.81
N TYR A 62 21.97 14.65 -4.08
CA TYR A 62 22.23 16.06 -4.39
C TYR A 62 22.89 16.80 -3.20
N LYS A 63 22.41 16.56 -1.98
CA LYS A 63 23.01 17.10 -0.75
C LYS A 63 24.45 16.59 -0.56
N THR A 64 24.67 15.29 -0.71
CA THR A 64 25.99 14.65 -0.63
C THR A 64 26.95 15.22 -1.67
N TYR A 65 26.51 15.39 -2.92
CA TYR A 65 27.33 16.00 -3.97
C TYR A 65 27.81 17.40 -3.56
N ASN A 66 26.91 18.27 -3.10
CA ASN A 66 27.27 19.62 -2.68
C ASN A 66 28.26 19.63 -1.52
N ILE A 67 28.11 18.69 -0.57
CA ILE A 67 29.02 18.57 0.57
C ILE A 67 30.39 18.09 0.14
N VAL A 68 30.46 17.08 -0.73
CA VAL A 68 31.74 16.62 -1.30
C VAL A 68 32.44 17.76 -2.02
N GLN A 69 31.74 18.54 -2.85
CA GLN A 69 32.33 19.68 -3.56
C GLN A 69 32.86 20.75 -2.59
N LYS A 70 32.12 21.08 -1.53
CA LYS A 70 32.60 21.99 -0.48
C LYS A 70 33.82 21.43 0.25
N GLY A 71 33.81 20.14 0.58
CA GLY A 71 34.91 19.44 1.24
C GLY A 71 36.17 19.43 0.39
N VAL A 72 36.05 19.12 -0.91
CA VAL A 72 37.17 19.17 -1.86
C VAL A 72 37.74 20.58 -1.97
N ASN A 73 36.87 21.59 -2.05
CA ASN A 73 37.31 22.99 -2.11
C ASN A 73 38.03 23.43 -0.83
N TYR A 74 37.55 23.00 0.34
CA TYR A 74 38.22 23.26 1.63
C TYR A 74 39.57 22.53 1.71
N ILE A 75 39.61 21.24 1.32
CA ILE A 75 40.85 20.47 1.26
C ILE A 75 41.86 21.18 0.36
N GLN A 76 41.44 21.58 -0.85
CA GLN A 76 42.34 22.17 -1.83
C GLN A 76 42.92 23.52 -1.39
N ASN A 77 42.11 24.40 -0.81
CA ASN A 77 42.48 25.81 -0.60
C ASN A 77 42.85 26.18 0.84
N GLU A 78 42.35 25.45 1.83
CA GLU A 78 42.46 25.83 3.25
C GLU A 78 43.12 24.75 4.11
N PHE A 79 42.89 23.46 3.82
CA PHE A 79 43.44 22.38 4.64
C PHE A 79 44.94 22.16 4.37
N PRO A 80 45.77 21.93 5.42
CA PRO A 80 47.20 21.68 5.24
C PRO A 80 47.51 20.45 4.41
N GLU A 81 48.78 20.31 4.02
CA GLU A 81 49.25 19.08 3.39
C GLU A 81 49.11 17.89 4.34
N PHE A 82 48.76 16.73 3.77
CA PHE A 82 48.71 15.49 4.50
C PHE A 82 49.11 14.30 3.62
N ARG A 83 49.59 13.26 4.28
CA ARG A 83 49.93 11.98 3.66
C ARG A 83 49.47 10.83 4.54
N TYR A 84 48.92 9.82 3.89
CA TYR A 84 48.69 8.50 4.45
C TYR A 84 49.76 7.53 3.94
N GLU A 85 50.39 6.81 4.85
CA GLU A 85 51.32 5.71 4.57
C GLU A 85 51.40 4.80 5.80
N ASP A 86 51.55 3.49 5.60
CA ASP A 86 51.76 2.50 6.68
C ASP A 86 50.70 2.55 7.80
N GLY A 87 49.44 2.76 7.43
CA GLY A 87 48.34 2.81 8.39
C GLY A 87 48.25 4.11 9.19
N LYS A 88 49.04 5.14 8.84
CA LYS A 88 49.10 6.41 9.57
C LYS A 88 48.85 7.59 8.64
N ILE A 89 48.06 8.56 9.12
CA ILE A 89 47.90 9.87 8.51
C ILE A 89 48.79 10.86 9.27
N ASN A 90 49.55 11.66 8.52
CA ASN A 90 50.28 12.81 9.03
C ASN A 90 49.73 14.08 8.37
N VAL A 91 49.31 15.05 9.18
CA VAL A 91 48.87 16.39 8.73
C VAL A 91 49.94 17.41 9.13
N GLU A 92 50.35 18.25 8.18
CA GLU A 92 51.34 19.32 8.39
C GLU A 92 50.74 20.53 9.11
N ALA A 93 50.24 20.31 10.32
CA ALA A 93 49.68 21.35 11.19
C ALA A 93 50.41 21.38 12.53
N GLU A 94 50.72 22.57 13.07
CA GLU A 94 51.34 22.70 14.40
C GLU A 94 50.36 22.41 15.53
N ASN A 95 49.12 22.90 15.39
CA ASN A 95 48.04 22.75 16.37
C ASN A 95 46.89 21.93 15.79
N GLU A 96 45.94 21.53 16.65
CA GLU A 96 44.71 20.89 16.19
C GLU A 96 43.89 21.78 15.23
N ILE A 97 43.23 21.14 14.27
CA ILE A 97 42.30 21.80 13.35
C ILE A 97 40.89 21.46 13.79
N ILE A 98 40.05 22.48 13.98
CA ILE A 98 38.64 22.32 14.34
C ILE A 98 37.77 22.78 13.17
N ILE A 99 36.98 21.86 12.64
CA ILE A 99 35.96 22.13 11.63
C ILE A 99 34.59 22.14 12.34
N PRO A 100 33.86 23.26 12.30
CA PRO A 100 32.58 23.38 12.97
C PRO A 100 31.50 22.50 12.33
N GLU A 101 30.47 22.20 13.11
CA GLU A 101 29.38 21.28 12.76
C GLU A 101 28.64 21.68 11.47
N ASP A 102 28.40 22.97 11.25
CA ASP A 102 27.68 23.50 10.08
C ASP A 102 28.42 23.30 8.74
N LYS A 103 29.70 22.93 8.80
CA LYS A 103 30.56 22.69 7.63
C LYS A 103 30.77 21.21 7.29
N SER A 104 30.21 20.27 8.05
CA SER A 104 30.51 18.84 7.94
C SER A 104 29.29 17.94 8.11
N ILE A 105 29.25 16.81 7.39
CA ILE A 105 28.23 15.76 7.58
C ILE A 105 28.50 14.83 8.75
N LEU A 106 29.73 14.84 9.27
CA LEU A 106 30.10 14.08 10.45
C LEU A 106 29.92 14.91 11.73
N GLY A 107 29.27 16.08 11.60
CA GLY A 107 29.24 17.11 12.64
C GLY A 107 30.63 17.71 12.90
N LYS A 108 30.90 18.11 14.15
CA LYS A 108 32.16 18.79 14.52
C LYS A 108 33.35 17.86 14.29
N ILE A 109 34.35 18.29 13.51
CA ILE A 109 35.57 17.51 13.27
C ILE A 109 36.74 18.14 14.01
N ILE A 110 37.50 17.32 14.74
CA ILE A 110 38.76 17.70 15.37
C ILE A 110 39.87 16.86 14.73
N VAL A 111 40.91 17.49 14.21
CA VAL A 111 42.07 16.82 13.61
C VAL A 111 43.31 17.12 14.44
N ASP A 112 43.89 16.08 15.02
CA ASP A 112 45.17 16.15 15.72
C ASP A 112 45.96 14.85 15.49
N THR A 113 46.79 14.85 14.46
CA THR A 113 47.63 13.68 14.12
C THR A 113 48.97 13.65 14.86
N LYS A 114 49.20 14.60 15.79
CA LYS A 114 50.45 14.69 16.56
C LYS A 114 50.26 14.27 18.01
N THR A 115 49.03 14.35 18.54
CA THR A 115 48.72 13.87 19.88
C THR A 115 48.67 12.35 19.95
N GLU A 116 49.34 11.80 20.96
CA GLU A 116 49.18 10.43 21.45
C GLU A 116 48.71 10.45 22.93
N ASP A 117 48.37 11.65 23.45
CA ASP A 117 47.92 11.84 24.82
C ASP A 117 46.43 11.51 24.96
N GLU A 118 46.16 10.38 25.61
CA GLU A 118 44.81 9.90 25.91
C GLU A 118 44.01 10.90 26.76
N GLN A 119 44.64 11.75 27.58
CA GLN A 119 43.89 12.80 28.30
C GLN A 119 43.34 13.86 27.34
N LYS A 120 44.16 14.32 26.39
CA LYS A 120 43.75 15.27 25.34
C LYS A 120 42.69 14.66 24.42
N ILE A 121 42.84 13.38 24.06
CA ILE A 121 41.84 12.67 23.24
C ILE A 121 40.49 12.57 23.98
N ASN A 122 40.50 12.27 25.28
CA ASN A 122 39.27 12.26 26.09
C ASN A 122 38.63 13.65 26.21
N GLN A 123 39.43 14.72 26.25
CA GLN A 123 38.90 16.09 26.17
C GLN A 123 38.16 16.31 24.84
N TYR A 124 38.75 15.92 23.71
CA TYR A 124 38.08 16.01 22.40
C TYR A 124 36.76 15.23 22.34
N ILE A 125 36.70 14.04 22.96
CA ILE A 125 35.47 13.23 23.04
C ILE A 125 34.40 13.94 23.87
N ASN A 126 34.79 14.66 24.93
CA ASN A 126 33.86 15.41 25.77
C ASN A 126 33.43 16.74 25.13
N ASP A 127 34.30 17.34 24.31
CA ASP A 127 34.05 18.57 23.55
C ASP A 127 33.04 18.39 22.41
N ILE A 128 32.79 17.15 22.01
CA ILE A 128 31.66 16.77 21.16
C ILE A 128 30.58 16.30 22.13
N THR A 129 29.52 17.07 22.35
CA THR A 129 28.51 16.71 23.37
C THR A 129 27.78 15.40 23.02
N GLU A 130 27.08 14.77 23.97
CA GLU A 130 26.30 13.55 23.69
C GLU A 130 25.17 13.78 22.67
N THR A 131 24.70 15.02 22.57
CA THR A 131 23.66 15.44 21.64
C THR A 131 24.20 15.84 20.27
N GLU A 132 25.52 16.01 20.13
CA GLU A 132 26.20 16.40 18.90
C GLU A 132 26.77 15.19 18.16
N GLU A 133 26.89 15.33 16.85
CA GLU A 133 27.66 14.42 16.02
C GLU A 133 29.09 14.98 15.84
N GLY A 134 30.08 14.11 15.80
CA GLY A 134 31.45 14.55 15.58
C GLY A 134 32.41 13.44 15.21
N ALA A 135 33.57 13.86 14.70
CA ALA A 135 34.67 12.98 14.35
C ALA A 135 36.00 13.53 14.88
N ILE A 136 36.85 12.64 15.40
CA ILE A 136 38.20 12.96 15.84
C ILE A 136 39.15 12.17 14.95
N ILE A 137 39.97 12.88 14.17
CA ILE A 137 40.94 12.33 13.24
C ILE A 137 42.31 12.37 13.93
N LEU A 138 42.80 11.19 14.30
CA LEU A 138 44.10 11.01 14.94
C LEU A 138 45.11 10.45 13.93
N LYS A 139 46.31 10.12 14.41
CA LYS A 139 47.40 9.61 13.56
C LYS A 139 47.09 8.26 12.92
N ASP A 140 46.47 7.34 13.64
CA ASP A 140 46.29 5.93 13.25
C ASP A 140 44.81 5.50 13.12
N ARG A 141 43.89 6.33 13.63
CA ARG A 141 42.48 6.01 13.73
C ARG A 141 41.58 7.24 13.64
N ILE A 142 40.33 7.00 13.29
CA ILE A 142 39.23 7.95 13.43
C ILE A 142 38.28 7.50 14.53
N ILE A 143 37.88 8.41 15.41
CA ILE A 143 36.87 8.18 16.44
C ILE A 143 35.62 8.94 16.04
N LEU A 144 34.50 8.24 15.94
CA LEU A 144 33.18 8.79 15.63
C LEU A 144 32.33 8.83 16.89
N LYS A 145 31.64 9.94 17.09
CA LYS A 145 30.60 10.10 18.10
C LYS A 145 29.30 10.47 17.40
N ASN A 146 28.24 9.73 17.71
CA ASN A 146 26.92 9.95 17.14
C ASN A 146 25.88 9.76 18.24
N SER A 147 24.87 10.63 18.26
CA SER A 147 23.77 10.62 19.24
C SER A 147 22.96 9.32 19.27
N SER A 148 23.05 8.50 18.22
CA SER A 148 22.33 7.23 18.08
C SER A 148 23.04 6.03 18.72
N VAL A 149 24.30 6.16 19.13
CA VAL A 149 25.11 5.07 19.70
C VAL A 149 25.68 5.49 21.04
N VAL A 150 25.55 4.61 22.05
CA VAL A 150 26.14 4.85 23.37
C VAL A 150 27.67 4.74 23.26
N GLY A 151 28.37 5.83 23.58
CA GLY A 151 29.83 5.88 23.56
C GLY A 151 30.40 6.36 22.22
N THR A 152 31.59 5.84 21.85
CA THR A 152 32.29 6.18 20.61
C THR A 152 32.58 4.93 19.78
N ILE A 153 32.74 5.11 18.47
CA ILE A 153 33.14 4.06 17.53
C ILE A 153 34.50 4.43 16.97
N SER A 154 35.47 3.53 17.01
CA SER A 154 36.83 3.78 16.53
C SER A 154 37.19 2.85 15.37
N TYR A 155 37.79 3.40 14.32
CA TYR A 155 38.26 2.65 13.15
C TYR A 155 39.72 2.97 12.88
N THR A 156 40.56 1.94 12.73
CA THR A 156 41.95 2.15 12.32
C THR A 156 42.04 2.37 10.81
N TYR A 157 42.95 3.24 10.38
CA TYR A 157 43.14 3.50 8.95
C TYR A 157 43.72 2.30 8.22
N LYS A 158 44.60 1.54 8.88
CA LYS A 158 45.20 0.33 8.32
C LYS A 158 44.13 -0.67 7.88
N GLU A 159 43.25 -1.08 8.79
CA GLU A 159 42.18 -2.04 8.48
C GLU A 159 41.21 -1.49 7.43
N SER A 160 40.90 -0.19 7.51
CA SER A 160 39.98 0.47 6.61
C SER A 160 40.52 0.51 5.18
N PHE A 161 41.75 0.97 4.96
CA PHE A 161 42.32 1.19 3.63
C PHE A 161 42.95 -0.05 3.00
N GLU A 162 43.49 -0.99 3.79
CA GLU A 162 43.98 -2.28 3.28
C GLU A 162 42.86 -3.07 2.59
N SER A 163 41.62 -2.98 3.11
CA SER A 163 40.46 -3.64 2.51
C SER A 163 40.13 -3.13 1.08
N PHE A 164 40.58 -1.92 0.75
CA PHE A 164 40.43 -1.31 -0.57
C PHE A 164 41.71 -1.38 -1.41
N GLY A 165 42.77 -2.04 -0.93
CA GLY A 165 44.06 -2.11 -1.60
C GLY A 165 44.79 -0.78 -1.67
N VAL A 166 44.53 0.14 -0.72
CA VAL A 166 45.16 1.45 -0.65
C VAL A 166 46.28 1.40 0.39
N SER A 167 47.53 1.53 -0.04
CA SER A 167 48.72 1.53 0.82
C SER A 167 49.19 2.93 1.18
N GLU A 168 48.99 3.89 0.27
CA GLU A 168 49.39 5.29 0.46
C GLU A 168 48.49 6.23 -0.35
N PHE A 169 48.36 7.48 0.11
CA PHE A 169 47.80 8.59 -0.66
C PHE A 169 48.24 9.94 -0.11
N THR A 170 48.28 10.94 -0.99
CA THR A 170 48.51 12.34 -0.65
C THR A 170 47.21 13.14 -0.72
N LYS A 171 47.26 14.38 -0.22
CA LYS A 171 46.20 15.36 -0.44
C LYS A 171 45.80 15.51 -1.92
N GLN A 172 46.79 15.56 -2.82
CA GLN A 172 46.53 15.72 -4.25
C GLN A 172 45.79 14.49 -4.84
N ASP A 173 46.07 13.29 -4.34
CA ASP A 173 45.35 12.09 -4.77
C ASP A 173 43.88 12.13 -4.38
N VAL A 174 43.56 12.63 -3.19
CA VAL A 174 42.16 12.83 -2.73
C VAL A 174 41.43 13.84 -3.63
N ILE A 175 42.07 14.98 -3.94
CA ILE A 175 41.52 16.00 -4.83
C ILE A 175 41.31 15.44 -6.24
N ASN A 176 42.30 14.71 -6.77
CA ASN A 176 42.22 14.10 -8.10
C ASN A 176 41.12 13.05 -8.16
N TYR A 177 41.00 12.20 -7.14
CA TYR A 177 39.95 11.20 -7.07
C TYR A 177 38.56 11.83 -7.08
N ALA A 178 38.34 12.85 -6.25
CA ALA A 178 37.05 13.52 -6.13
C ALA A 178 36.63 14.28 -7.41
N ASN A 179 37.59 14.76 -8.19
CA ASN A 179 37.35 15.42 -9.48
C ASN A 179 37.36 14.46 -10.68
N SER A 180 37.72 13.19 -10.48
CA SER A 180 37.77 12.18 -11.55
C SER A 180 36.41 11.53 -11.78
N SER A 181 36.24 10.87 -12.93
CA SER A 181 35.06 10.03 -13.17
C SER A 181 34.93 8.84 -12.21
N LYS A 182 36.01 8.45 -11.50
CA LYS A 182 35.99 7.34 -10.55
C LYS A 182 35.08 7.62 -9.34
N ILE A 183 34.92 8.89 -8.95
CA ILE A 183 34.02 9.30 -7.86
C ILE A 183 32.57 8.86 -8.09
N VAL A 184 32.16 8.68 -9.35
CA VAL A 184 30.82 8.18 -9.70
C VAL A 184 30.58 6.80 -9.10
N THR A 185 31.60 5.93 -9.04
CA THR A 185 31.47 4.60 -8.42
C THR A 185 31.13 4.71 -6.94
N LEU A 186 31.75 5.65 -6.23
CA LEU A 186 31.44 5.92 -4.82
C LEU A 186 30.00 6.41 -4.67
N TYR A 187 29.56 7.35 -5.50
CA TYR A 187 28.18 7.85 -5.46
C TYR A 187 27.15 6.77 -5.76
N VAL A 188 27.40 5.87 -6.71
CA VAL A 188 26.51 4.73 -7.01
C VAL A 188 26.47 3.77 -5.82
N SER A 189 27.60 3.44 -5.21
CA SER A 189 27.66 2.57 -4.03
C SER A 189 26.92 3.15 -2.83
N ILE A 190 27.09 4.45 -2.55
CA ILE A 190 26.35 5.16 -1.52
C ILE A 190 24.85 5.15 -1.82
N PHE A 191 24.46 5.47 -3.07
CA PHE A 191 23.05 5.44 -3.48
C PHE A 191 22.43 4.06 -3.26
N LEU A 192 23.09 2.98 -3.71
CA LEU A 192 22.57 1.62 -3.56
C LEU A 192 22.42 1.23 -2.08
N THR A 193 23.40 1.60 -1.25
CA THR A 193 23.37 1.31 0.19
C THR A 193 22.21 2.02 0.87
N ILE A 194 22.06 3.32 0.64
CA ILE A 194 20.95 4.13 1.17
C ILE A 194 19.61 3.63 0.63
N PHE A 195 19.54 3.33 -0.67
CA PHE A 195 18.32 2.84 -1.31
C PHE A 195 17.85 1.52 -0.70
N ILE A 196 18.73 0.53 -0.58
CA ILE A 196 18.38 -0.79 -0.01
C ILE A 196 17.92 -0.63 1.43
N TYR A 197 18.69 0.10 2.24
CA TYR A 197 18.36 0.33 3.65
C TYR A 197 17.00 1.04 3.79
N ALA A 198 16.83 2.18 3.12
CA ALA A 198 15.61 2.98 3.20
C ALA A 198 14.41 2.21 2.64
N PHE A 199 14.56 1.51 1.52
CA PHE A 199 13.48 0.71 0.92
C PHE A 199 12.97 -0.35 1.89
N ILE A 200 13.87 -1.13 2.50
CA ILE A 200 13.51 -2.17 3.46
C ILE A 200 12.81 -1.55 4.67
N MET A 201 13.41 -0.52 5.28
CA MET A 201 12.86 0.13 6.48
C MET A 201 11.48 0.76 6.23
N TYR A 202 11.30 1.47 5.11
CA TYR A 202 10.01 2.04 4.76
C TYR A 202 8.98 0.98 4.41
N LEU A 203 9.36 -0.08 3.69
CA LEU A 203 8.45 -1.17 3.36
C LEU A 203 7.95 -1.88 4.63
N LEU A 204 8.86 -2.19 5.57
CA LEU A 204 8.51 -2.77 6.87
C LEU A 204 7.58 -1.86 7.67
N THR A 205 7.90 -0.56 7.71
CA THR A 205 7.08 0.45 8.41
C THR A 205 5.66 0.53 7.82
N ILE A 206 5.56 0.58 6.49
CA ILE A 206 4.26 0.64 5.80
C ILE A 206 3.46 -0.64 6.04
N ILE A 207 4.08 -1.82 5.91
CA ILE A 207 3.41 -3.10 6.18
C ILE A 207 2.93 -3.16 7.64
N SER A 208 3.75 -2.73 8.60
CA SER A 208 3.37 -2.67 10.01
C SER A 208 2.15 -1.78 10.23
N ASN A 209 2.14 -0.58 9.63
CA ASN A 209 1.00 0.33 9.67
C ASN A 209 -0.24 -0.29 9.02
N VAL A 210 -0.11 -1.01 7.91
CA VAL A 210 -1.22 -1.72 7.25
C VAL A 210 -1.78 -2.80 8.16
N VAL A 211 -0.94 -3.59 8.83
CA VAL A 211 -1.36 -4.62 9.79
C VAL A 211 -2.16 -3.98 10.93
N LEU A 212 -1.61 -2.94 11.57
CA LEU A 212 -2.29 -2.23 12.66
C LEU A 212 -3.63 -1.63 12.21
N LEU A 213 -3.62 -0.96 11.06
CA LEU A 213 -4.82 -0.33 10.50
C LEU A 213 -5.88 -1.38 10.11
N SER A 214 -5.46 -2.52 9.56
CA SER A 214 -6.38 -3.60 9.19
C SER A 214 -6.98 -4.31 10.40
N PHE A 215 -6.25 -4.40 11.52
CA PHE A 215 -6.82 -4.85 12.78
C PHE A 215 -7.94 -3.92 13.25
N PHE A 216 -7.69 -2.60 13.26
CA PHE A 216 -8.70 -1.60 13.58
C PHE A 216 -9.89 -1.62 12.60
N GLY A 217 -9.62 -1.72 11.30
CA GLY A 217 -10.65 -1.84 10.27
C GLY A 217 -11.49 -3.10 10.43
N TYR A 218 -10.89 -4.22 10.86
CA TYR A 218 -11.63 -5.46 11.07
C TYR A 218 -12.62 -5.32 12.23
N ILE A 219 -12.22 -4.67 13.33
CA ILE A 219 -13.14 -4.29 14.42
C ILE A 219 -14.28 -3.42 13.87
N THR A 220 -13.97 -2.47 12.98
CA THR A 220 -14.99 -1.63 12.34
C THR A 220 -15.99 -2.47 11.54
N THR A 221 -15.53 -3.49 10.79
CA THR A 221 -16.46 -4.40 10.07
C THR A 221 -17.39 -5.18 11.01
N LEU A 222 -16.89 -5.58 12.20
CA LEU A 222 -17.70 -6.24 13.22
C LEU A 222 -18.78 -5.31 13.78
N LEU A 223 -18.41 -4.07 14.13
CA LEU A 223 -19.35 -3.04 14.61
C LEU A 223 -20.37 -2.66 13.53
N ALA A 224 -19.92 -2.55 12.28
CA ALA A 224 -20.77 -2.29 11.14
C ALA A 224 -21.65 -3.49 10.75
N ARG A 225 -21.43 -4.68 11.32
CA ARG A 225 -22.10 -5.95 11.02
C ARG A 225 -21.96 -6.38 9.56
N ILE A 226 -20.79 -6.14 8.96
CA ILE A 226 -20.46 -6.57 7.60
C ILE A 226 -19.58 -7.82 7.67
N LYS A 227 -19.99 -8.90 7.02
CA LYS A 227 -19.14 -10.09 6.89
C LYS A 227 -18.09 -9.86 5.81
N MET A 228 -16.85 -9.62 6.23
CA MET A 228 -15.70 -9.46 5.34
C MET A 228 -14.51 -10.30 5.82
N ARG A 229 -13.79 -10.93 4.88
CA ARG A 229 -12.55 -11.64 5.20
C ARG A 229 -11.48 -10.63 5.62
N TYR A 230 -10.68 -10.95 6.65
CA TYR A 230 -9.60 -10.08 7.12
C TYR A 230 -8.65 -9.63 6.00
N VAL A 231 -8.31 -10.54 5.06
CA VAL A 231 -7.46 -10.22 3.90
C VAL A 231 -8.03 -9.08 3.03
N ALA A 232 -9.36 -8.97 2.90
CA ALA A 232 -9.97 -7.87 2.16
C ALA A 232 -9.81 -6.54 2.92
N VAL A 233 -10.00 -6.55 4.24
CA VAL A 233 -9.73 -5.37 5.09
C VAL A 233 -8.26 -4.97 5.02
N PHE A 234 -7.34 -5.94 5.10
CA PHE A 234 -5.90 -5.71 4.92
C PHE A 234 -5.58 -5.02 3.59
N ASN A 235 -6.15 -5.52 2.50
CA ASN A 235 -5.94 -4.91 1.19
C ASN A 235 -6.55 -3.49 1.14
N MET A 236 -7.72 -3.26 1.74
CA MET A 236 -8.30 -1.90 1.83
C MET A 236 -7.40 -0.96 2.64
N SER A 237 -6.83 -1.42 3.75
CA SER A 237 -5.87 -0.65 4.57
C SER A 237 -4.63 -0.24 3.78
N ALA A 238 -4.13 -1.11 2.90
CA ALA A 238 -3.00 -0.80 2.01
C ALA A 238 -3.29 0.38 1.08
N TYR A 239 -4.51 0.47 0.54
CA TYR A 239 -4.92 1.60 -0.28
C TYR A 239 -5.20 2.85 0.56
N ALA A 240 -5.86 2.72 1.71
CA ALA A 240 -6.16 3.82 2.63
C ALA A 240 -4.91 4.56 3.13
N LEU A 241 -3.78 3.86 3.32
CA LEU A 241 -2.51 4.46 3.76
C LEU A 241 -1.78 5.25 2.67
N THR A 242 -2.21 5.19 1.41
CA THR A 242 -1.47 5.80 0.28
C THR A 242 -1.21 7.29 0.50
N LEU A 243 -2.25 8.06 0.85
CA LEU A 243 -2.11 9.50 1.06
C LEU A 243 -1.16 9.79 2.23
N SER A 244 -1.32 9.05 3.32
CA SER A 244 -0.48 9.15 4.53
C SER A 244 0.99 8.92 4.24
N VAL A 245 1.31 7.91 3.42
CA VAL A 245 2.67 7.58 3.02
C VAL A 245 3.26 8.69 2.13
N ILE A 246 2.49 9.21 1.17
CA ILE A 246 2.95 10.31 0.31
C ILE A 246 3.25 11.57 1.14
N LEU A 247 2.36 11.94 2.06
CA LEU A 247 2.54 13.13 2.91
C LEU A 247 3.72 12.97 3.89
N ASN A 248 3.87 11.78 4.50
CA ASN A 248 5.06 11.48 5.30
C ASN A 248 6.34 11.64 4.49
N MET A 249 6.34 11.18 3.25
CA MET A 249 7.51 11.31 2.41
C MET A 249 7.80 12.73 1.99
N LEU A 250 6.79 13.53 1.66
CA LEU A 250 6.98 14.95 1.37
C LEU A 250 7.61 15.67 2.56
N TYR A 251 7.17 15.36 3.78
CA TYR A 251 7.82 15.88 4.98
C TYR A 251 9.30 15.50 5.07
N VAL A 252 9.64 14.22 4.92
CA VAL A 252 11.04 13.77 4.94
C VAL A 252 11.85 14.45 3.84
N ALA A 253 11.29 14.59 2.63
CA ALA A 253 11.95 15.21 1.50
C ALA A 253 12.25 16.70 1.75
N VAL A 254 11.33 17.46 2.36
CA VAL A 254 11.59 18.84 2.76
C VAL A 254 12.63 18.89 3.89
N ASN A 255 12.56 17.94 4.83
CA ASN A 255 13.48 17.86 5.98
C ASN A 255 14.96 17.63 5.56
N ILE A 256 15.20 17.00 4.40
CA ILE A 256 16.56 16.87 3.83
C ILE A 256 17.24 18.24 3.68
N PHE A 257 16.47 19.27 3.32
CA PHE A 257 16.96 20.61 3.00
C PHE A 257 16.75 21.62 4.14
N VAL A 258 15.64 21.50 4.86
CA VAL A 258 15.26 22.42 5.94
C VAL A 258 14.93 21.58 7.16
N THR A 259 15.74 21.65 8.21
CA THR A 259 15.49 20.86 9.42
C THR A 259 14.33 21.46 10.20
N PHE A 260 13.24 20.72 10.35
CA PHE A 260 12.15 21.06 11.25
C PHE A 260 11.47 19.81 11.81
N ASN A 261 11.09 19.86 13.08
CA ASN A 261 10.40 18.77 13.74
C ASN A 261 8.90 19.06 13.78
N MET A 262 8.08 18.14 13.25
CA MET A 262 6.64 18.13 13.49
C MET A 262 6.31 16.98 14.42
N GLU A 263 6.05 17.30 15.69
CA GLU A 263 5.65 16.29 16.67
C GLU A 263 4.35 15.60 16.23
N TYR A 264 4.24 14.30 16.53
CA TYR A 264 3.07 13.47 16.23
C TYR A 264 2.67 13.36 14.74
N PHE A 265 3.50 13.82 13.81
CA PHE A 265 3.20 13.83 12.38
C PHE A 265 2.82 12.44 11.84
N GLN A 266 3.51 11.39 12.29
CA GLN A 266 3.20 10.00 11.91
C GLN A 266 1.82 9.56 12.42
N VAL A 267 1.48 9.86 13.67
CA VAL A 267 0.20 9.47 14.29
C VAL A 267 -0.96 10.15 13.55
N MET A 268 -0.79 11.43 13.21
CA MET A 268 -1.79 12.22 12.50
C MET A 268 -2.22 11.56 11.18
N TYR A 269 -1.29 11.15 10.32
CA TYR A 269 -1.67 10.56 9.04
C TYR A 269 -2.13 9.11 9.14
N VAL A 270 -1.66 8.33 10.12
CA VAL A 270 -2.25 7.01 10.37
C VAL A 270 -3.71 7.15 10.79
N ALA A 271 -4.05 8.18 11.57
CA ALA A 271 -5.44 8.50 11.92
C ALA A 271 -6.28 8.90 10.69
N VAL A 272 -5.73 9.70 9.76
CA VAL A 272 -6.42 10.01 8.49
C VAL A 272 -6.70 8.74 7.68
N ALA A 273 -5.73 7.82 7.60
CA ALA A 273 -5.94 6.53 6.92
C ALA A 273 -7.01 5.68 7.62
N ALA A 274 -7.09 5.73 8.95
CA ALA A 274 -8.17 5.08 9.72
C ALA A 274 -9.54 5.66 9.37
N ILE A 275 -9.66 6.98 9.27
CA ILE A 275 -10.91 7.64 8.84
C ILE A 275 -11.30 7.18 7.42
N TYR A 276 -10.34 7.14 6.49
CA TYR A 276 -10.60 6.69 5.12
C TYR A 276 -11.04 5.23 5.06
N LEU A 277 -10.41 4.36 5.85
CA LEU A 277 -10.81 2.95 5.93
C LEU A 277 -12.21 2.78 6.49
N VAL A 278 -12.54 3.48 7.59
CA VAL A 278 -13.88 3.45 8.19
C VAL A 278 -14.92 3.95 7.19
N ALA A 279 -14.65 5.07 6.50
CA ALA A 279 -15.53 5.61 5.47
C ALA A 279 -15.76 4.59 4.34
N ALA A 280 -14.70 3.93 3.84
CA ALA A 280 -14.83 2.90 2.82
C ALA A 280 -15.70 1.71 3.26
N ILE A 281 -15.55 1.26 4.51
CA ILE A 281 -16.35 0.18 5.09
C ILE A 281 -17.83 0.60 5.21
N LEU A 282 -18.11 1.82 5.64
CA LEU A 282 -19.48 2.32 5.78
C LEU A 282 -20.15 2.55 4.42
N ILE A 283 -19.43 3.07 3.42
CA ILE A 283 -19.92 3.18 2.03
C ILE A 283 -20.28 1.80 1.50
N LEU A 284 -19.39 0.82 1.66
CA LEU A 284 -19.65 -0.57 1.24
C LEU A 284 -20.90 -1.15 1.93
N LYS A 285 -21.12 -0.84 3.21
CA LYS A 285 -22.34 -1.24 3.92
C LYS A 285 -23.59 -0.67 3.26
N ALA A 286 -23.58 0.62 2.95
CA ALA A 286 -24.72 1.30 2.35
C ALA A 286 -25.05 0.68 0.97
N ASP A 287 -24.02 0.44 0.15
CA ASP A 287 -24.16 -0.20 -1.15
C ASP A 287 -24.69 -1.63 -1.04
N PHE A 288 -24.18 -2.40 -0.07
CA PHE A 288 -24.65 -3.77 0.17
C PHE A 288 -26.12 -3.80 0.61
N MET A 289 -26.51 -2.92 1.54
CA MET A 289 -27.90 -2.79 2.01
C MET A 289 -28.84 -2.41 0.86
N LYS A 290 -28.42 -1.48 0.00
CA LYS A 290 -29.20 -1.07 -1.18
C LYS A 290 -29.42 -2.26 -2.13
N LYS A 291 -28.37 -3.01 -2.45
CA LYS A 291 -28.47 -4.21 -3.29
C LYS A 291 -29.35 -5.30 -2.68
N GLN A 292 -29.27 -5.53 -1.37
CA GLN A 292 -30.15 -6.49 -0.70
C GLN A 292 -31.63 -6.09 -0.78
N LEU A 293 -31.95 -4.80 -0.64
CA LEU A 293 -33.32 -4.31 -0.78
C LEU A 293 -33.84 -4.49 -2.21
N GLU A 294 -33.02 -4.20 -3.22
CA GLU A 294 -33.37 -4.42 -4.63
C GLU A 294 -33.65 -5.91 -4.90
N LEU A 295 -32.80 -6.81 -4.39
CA LEU A 295 -33.01 -8.26 -4.51
C LEU A 295 -34.27 -8.75 -3.80
N MET A 296 -34.61 -8.19 -2.63
CA MET A 296 -35.85 -8.52 -1.92
C MET A 296 -37.09 -8.12 -2.75
N LYS A 297 -37.08 -6.94 -3.36
CA LYS A 297 -38.17 -6.49 -4.25
C LYS A 297 -38.34 -7.40 -5.46
N ILE A 298 -37.23 -7.84 -6.07
CA ILE A 298 -37.27 -8.78 -7.19
C ILE A 298 -37.84 -10.13 -6.74
N ALA A 299 -37.37 -10.67 -5.61
CA ALA A 299 -37.86 -11.93 -5.08
C ALA A 299 -39.36 -11.88 -4.71
N GLU A 300 -39.84 -10.75 -4.17
CA GLU A 300 -41.26 -10.53 -3.89
C GLU A 300 -42.09 -10.48 -5.18
N ALA A 301 -41.63 -9.76 -6.21
CA ALA A 301 -42.28 -9.71 -7.51
C ALA A 301 -42.34 -11.10 -8.17
N GLU A 302 -41.24 -11.86 -8.15
CA GLU A 302 -41.20 -13.25 -8.65
C GLU A 302 -42.17 -14.16 -7.89
N ALA A 303 -42.30 -13.99 -6.57
CA ALA A 303 -43.24 -14.76 -5.76
C ALA A 303 -44.71 -14.43 -6.07
N ILE A 304 -45.03 -13.16 -6.36
CA ILE A 304 -46.36 -12.73 -6.79
C ILE A 304 -46.67 -13.33 -8.17
N VAL A 305 -45.78 -13.16 -9.15
CA VAL A 305 -45.96 -13.72 -10.51
C VAL A 305 -46.13 -15.24 -10.46
N LYS A 306 -45.36 -15.94 -9.62
CA LYS A 306 -45.51 -17.38 -9.43
C LYS A 306 -46.89 -17.76 -8.88
N LYS A 307 -47.40 -17.03 -7.88
CA LYS A 307 -48.75 -17.26 -7.33
C LYS A 307 -49.84 -16.97 -8.35
N GLU A 308 -49.71 -15.90 -9.13
CA GLU A 308 -50.65 -15.56 -10.20
C GLU A 308 -50.67 -16.66 -11.26
N MET A 309 -49.51 -17.16 -11.71
CA MET A 309 -49.43 -18.30 -12.64
C MET A 309 -50.04 -19.58 -12.05
N GLU A 310 -49.78 -19.91 -10.78
CA GLU A 310 -50.38 -21.07 -10.12
C GLU A 310 -51.91 -20.93 -10.00
N GLN A 311 -52.41 -19.72 -9.77
CA GLN A 311 -53.85 -19.44 -9.72
C GLN A 311 -54.47 -19.52 -11.11
N GLU A 312 -53.84 -18.94 -12.14
CA GLU A 312 -54.29 -19.06 -13.53
C GLU A 312 -54.30 -20.50 -14.02
N GLU A 313 -53.30 -21.31 -13.65
CA GLU A 313 -53.28 -22.74 -13.96
C GLU A 313 -54.44 -23.50 -13.29
N LYS A 314 -54.75 -23.20 -12.02
CA LYS A 314 -55.89 -23.78 -11.31
C LYS A 314 -57.21 -23.36 -11.95
N ASP A 315 -57.38 -22.07 -12.22
CA ASP A 315 -58.56 -21.52 -12.86
C ASP A 315 -58.76 -22.11 -14.27
N ASN A 316 -57.67 -22.32 -15.02
CA ASN A 316 -57.72 -22.96 -16.33
C ASN A 316 -58.09 -24.45 -16.23
N LYS A 317 -57.54 -25.20 -15.26
CA LYS A 317 -57.93 -26.59 -15.01
C LYS A 317 -59.40 -26.71 -14.62
N GLU A 318 -59.89 -25.86 -13.72
CA GLU A 318 -61.31 -25.82 -13.35
C GLU A 318 -62.22 -25.49 -14.54
N LYS A 319 -61.84 -24.51 -15.37
CA LYS A 319 -62.58 -24.19 -16.60
C LYS A 319 -62.60 -25.36 -17.58
N GLU A 320 -61.49 -26.10 -17.70
CA GLU A 320 -61.41 -27.27 -18.56
C GLU A 320 -62.26 -28.44 -18.04
N GLU A 321 -62.29 -28.68 -16.72
CA GLU A 321 -63.17 -29.67 -16.09
C GLU A 321 -64.64 -29.32 -16.25
N ARG A 322 -65.04 -28.06 -16.05
CA ARG A 322 -66.41 -27.60 -16.31
C ARG A 322 -66.81 -27.84 -17.76
N ARG A 323 -65.94 -27.47 -18.72
CA ARG A 323 -66.18 -27.75 -20.14
C ARG A 323 -66.30 -29.24 -20.47
N LYS A 324 -65.61 -30.13 -19.74
CA LYS A 324 -65.74 -31.59 -19.91
C LYS A 324 -67.10 -32.08 -19.39
N LYS A 325 -67.52 -31.61 -18.21
CA LYS A 325 -68.84 -31.93 -17.64
C LYS A 325 -69.99 -31.43 -18.51
N ASP A 326 -69.91 -30.19 -19.01
CA ASP A 326 -70.94 -29.61 -19.89
C ASP A 326 -71.07 -30.44 -21.19
N LYS A 327 -69.94 -30.91 -21.75
CA LYS A 327 -69.95 -31.80 -22.93
C LYS A 327 -70.53 -33.18 -22.65
N GLU A 328 -70.30 -33.74 -21.46
CA GLU A 328 -70.93 -35.00 -21.03
C GLU A 328 -72.43 -34.83 -20.84
N GLU A 329 -72.87 -33.73 -20.22
CA GLU A 329 -74.30 -33.42 -20.07
C GLU A 329 -74.99 -33.19 -21.42
N GLU A 330 -74.36 -32.46 -22.36
CA GLU A 330 -74.88 -32.33 -23.73
C GLU A 330 -74.98 -33.68 -24.45
N LYS A 331 -74.01 -34.58 -24.24
CA LYS A 331 -74.00 -35.91 -24.84
C LYS A 331 -75.11 -36.80 -24.27
N ASN A 332 -75.28 -36.78 -22.94
CA ASN A 332 -76.37 -37.48 -22.26
C ASN A 332 -77.75 -36.94 -22.69
N ASN A 333 -77.91 -35.62 -22.78
CA ASN A 333 -79.16 -35.02 -23.29
C ASN A 333 -79.44 -35.37 -24.76
N ARG A 334 -78.41 -35.52 -25.60
CA ARG A 334 -78.58 -36.00 -26.99
C ARG A 334 -78.96 -37.47 -27.05
N GLU A 335 -78.39 -38.31 -26.19
CA GLU A 335 -78.76 -39.73 -26.09
C GLU A 335 -80.19 -39.90 -25.56
N GLN A 336 -80.60 -39.07 -24.60
CA GLN A 336 -81.96 -39.07 -24.06
C GLN A 336 -82.99 -38.59 -25.10
N LYS A 337 -82.68 -37.54 -25.87
CA LYS A 337 -83.50 -37.13 -27.03
C LYS A 337 -83.56 -38.17 -28.17
N LYS A 338 -82.56 -39.04 -28.29
CA LYS A 338 -82.59 -40.18 -29.23
C LYS A 338 -83.51 -41.29 -28.72
N LYS A 339 -83.43 -41.63 -27.42
CA LYS A 339 -84.34 -42.58 -26.78
C LYS A 339 -85.81 -42.13 -26.83
N ASP A 340 -86.08 -40.84 -26.57
CA ASP A 340 -87.43 -40.28 -26.67
C ASP A 340 -87.97 -40.26 -28.12
N LYS A 341 -87.10 -40.27 -29.12
CA LYS A 341 -87.48 -40.42 -30.53
C LYS A 341 -87.74 -41.88 -30.90
N GLU A 342 -86.95 -42.82 -30.40
CA GLU A 342 -87.19 -44.27 -30.56
C GLU A 342 -88.49 -44.72 -29.84
N GLU A 343 -88.82 -44.16 -28.67
CA GLU A 343 -90.11 -44.41 -28.00
C GLU A 343 -91.31 -43.85 -28.77
N LYS A 344 -91.16 -42.72 -29.47
CA LYS A 344 -92.22 -42.16 -30.32
C LYS A 344 -92.38 -42.90 -31.65
N GLU A 345 -91.35 -43.56 -32.17
CA GLU A 345 -91.47 -44.47 -33.32
C GLU A 345 -92.09 -45.82 -32.93
N ASN A 346 -91.93 -46.28 -31.68
CA ASN A 346 -92.58 -47.50 -31.19
C ASN A 346 -94.08 -47.37 -30.87
N LEU A 347 -94.61 -46.16 -30.71
CA LEU A 347 -96.05 -45.92 -30.50
C LEU A 347 -96.89 -45.95 -31.80
N GLY A 348 -96.27 -46.24 -32.95
CA GLY A 348 -96.94 -46.33 -34.25
C GLY A 348 -97.36 -47.73 -34.70
N ASN A 349 -96.99 -48.80 -33.98
CA ASN A 349 -97.27 -50.18 -34.38
C ASN A 349 -97.87 -50.98 -33.22
N GLU A 350 -99.14 -50.73 -32.89
CA GLU A 350 -100.05 -51.73 -32.29
C GLU A 350 -101.49 -51.19 -32.35
N ALA A 351 -102.10 -51.29 -33.53
CA ALA A 351 -103.54 -51.16 -33.71
C ALA A 351 -104.01 -52.28 -34.65
N GLU A 352 -104.44 -53.41 -34.06
CA GLU A 352 -105.33 -54.45 -34.61
C GLU A 352 -105.42 -55.57 -33.55
N GLY A 353 -106.55 -55.94 -32.91
CA GLY A 353 -107.93 -55.46 -32.94
C GLY A 353 -108.82 -56.26 -31.94
N SER A 354 -110.08 -55.81 -31.80
CA SER A 354 -111.32 -56.62 -31.69
C SER A 354 -111.65 -57.30 -30.33
N ASN A 355 -112.85 -57.24 -29.70
CA ASN A 355 -114.24 -56.93 -30.09
C ASN A 355 -115.10 -56.50 -28.87
N ALA A 356 -116.11 -55.63 -29.10
CA ALA A 356 -117.50 -55.74 -28.59
C ALA A 356 -118.36 -54.61 -29.16
#